data_AF-A0A5L8KTG3-F1
#
_entry.id   AF-A0A5L8KTG3-F1
#
_cell.length_a   1.000
_cell.length_b   1.000
_cell.length_c   1.000
_cell.angle_alpha   90.00
_cell.angle_beta   90.00
_cell.angle_gamma   90.00
#
_symmetry.space_group_name_H-M   'P 1'
#
loop_
_entity.id
_entity.type
_entity.pdbx_description
1 polymer ?
#
loop_
_entity_poly.entity_id
_entity_poly.type
_entity_poly.pdbx_seq_one_letter_code
_entity_poly.pdbx_strand_id
1 'polypeptide(L)'
;MLNKLPQLFSLLFSYKLNIFNIISKPKQAYTYTKFALELKELYEKENDKTEAAFIILDRVLKFKKENPDDFNDFLKLIQELLTTYENDPKTIKQNIKDLLK
;
A
#
# COMPACT_ATOMS: atom_id res chain seq x y z
N MET A 1 -15.21 15.83 10.03
CA MET A 1 -15.22 14.49 9.39
C MET A 1 -16.29 14.35 8.31
N LEU A 2 -17.52 14.85 8.49
CA LEU A 2 -18.59 14.77 7.47
C LEU A 2 -18.22 15.36 6.10
N ASN A 3 -17.50 16.50 6.05
CA ASN A 3 -17.10 17.14 4.79
C ASN A 3 -16.06 16.34 3.96
N LYS A 4 -15.50 15.27 4.52
CA LYS A 4 -14.51 14.40 3.87
C LYS A 4 -15.09 13.07 3.38
N LEU A 5 -16.38 12.81 3.67
CA LEU A 5 -17.08 11.59 3.25
C LEU A 5 -17.10 11.42 1.73
N PRO A 6 -17.38 12.45 0.90
CA PRO A 6 -17.40 12.29 -0.56
C PRO A 6 -16.05 11.81 -1.12
N GLN A 7 -14.94 12.35 -0.61
CA GLN A 7 -13.59 11.96 -1.02
C GLN A 7 -13.26 10.54 -0.56
N LEU A 8 -13.65 10.18 0.67
CA LEU A 8 -13.50 8.82 1.17
C LEU A 8 -14.28 7.82 0.32
N PHE A 9 -15.56 8.08 0.05
CA PHE A 9 -16.39 7.21 -0.80
C PHE A 9 -15.85 7.12 -2.23
N SER A 10 -15.37 8.23 -2.79
CA SER A 10 -14.75 8.22 -4.12
C SER A 10 -13.51 7.33 -4.16
N LEU A 11 -12.63 7.40 -3.16
CA LEU A 11 -11.47 6.49 -3.07
C LEU A 11 -11.88 5.03 -2.85
N LEU A 12 -12.84 4.78 -1.94
CA LEU A 12 -13.37 3.43 -1.71
C LEU A 12 -13.97 2.85 -2.99
N PHE A 13 -14.64 3.67 -3.80
CA PHE A 13 -15.21 3.25 -5.06
C PHE A 13 -14.14 2.97 -6.11
N SER A 14 -13.14 3.85 -6.27
CA SER A 14 -12.02 3.65 -7.19
C SER A 14 -11.25 2.37 -6.87
N TYR A 15 -11.02 2.09 -5.58
CA TYR A 15 -10.26 0.93 -5.12
C TYR A 15 -11.13 -0.25 -4.68
N LYS A 16 -12.42 -0.29 -5.01
CA LYS A 16 -13.38 -1.26 -4.46
C LYS A 16 -12.97 -2.72 -4.62
N LEU A 17 -12.38 -3.09 -5.77
CA LEU A 17 -11.92 -4.45 -6.03
C LEU A 17 -10.72 -4.81 -5.15
N ASN A 18 -9.74 -3.90 -5.06
CA ASN A 18 -8.58 -4.04 -4.17
C ASN A 18 -9.01 -4.19 -2.70
N ILE A 19 -9.92 -3.33 -2.25
CA ILE A 19 -10.45 -3.34 -0.88
C ILE A 19 -11.19 -4.65 -0.60
N PHE A 20 -12.02 -5.13 -1.52
CA PHE A 20 -12.72 -6.41 -1.39
C PHE A 20 -11.73 -7.58 -1.32
N ASN A 21 -10.70 -7.59 -2.17
CA ASN A 21 -9.65 -8.62 -2.19
C ASN A 21 -8.86 -8.66 -0.87
N ILE A 22 -8.58 -7.50 -0.28
CA ILE A 22 -7.90 -7.40 1.01
C ILE A 22 -8.81 -7.87 2.15
N ILE A 23 -10.06 -7.37 2.23
CA ILE A 23 -10.99 -7.67 3.35
C ILE A 23 -11.40 -9.15 3.34
N SER A 24 -11.54 -9.77 2.16
CA SER A 24 -11.88 -11.18 2.04
C SER A 24 -10.79 -12.13 2.56
N LYS A 25 -9.56 -11.63 2.79
CA LYS A 25 -8.41 -12.40 3.26
C LYS A 25 -7.74 -11.72 4.47
N PRO A 26 -8.39 -11.70 5.65
CA PRO A 26 -7.96 -10.87 6.79
C PRO A 26 -6.54 -11.16 7.29
N LYS A 27 -6.10 -12.43 7.26
CA LYS A 27 -4.74 -12.82 7.64
C LYS A 27 -3.70 -12.21 6.68
N GLN A 28 -3.97 -12.27 5.38
CA GLN A 28 -3.08 -11.70 4.36
C GLN A 28 -3.08 -10.18 4.43
N ALA A 29 -4.24 -9.56 4.62
CA ALA A 29 -4.36 -8.12 4.83
C ALA A 29 -3.49 -7.62 5.99
N TYR A 30 -3.50 -8.35 7.11
CA TYR A 30 -2.63 -8.05 8.24
C TYR A 30 -1.15 -8.20 7.88
N THR A 31 -0.77 -9.31 7.23
CA THR A 31 0.61 -9.54 6.78
C THR A 31 1.12 -8.42 5.87
N TYR A 32 0.34 -8.03 4.87
CA TYR A 32 0.71 -7.00 3.89
C TYR A 32 0.81 -5.62 4.53
N THR A 33 -0.16 -5.28 5.37
CA THR A 33 -0.16 -4.00 6.09
C THR A 33 1.03 -3.91 7.03
N LYS A 34 1.30 -4.97 7.79
CA LYS A 34 2.45 -5.04 8.70
C LYS A 34 3.77 -4.91 7.93
N PHE A 35 3.90 -5.61 6.80
CA PHE A 35 5.09 -5.55 5.97
C PHE A 35 5.30 -4.14 5.39
N ALA A 36 4.26 -3.50 4.85
CA ALA A 36 4.35 -2.13 4.33
C ALA A 36 4.73 -1.11 5.42
N LEU A 37 4.19 -1.25 6.63
CA LEU A 37 4.57 -0.41 7.77
C LEU A 37 6.03 -0.61 8.17
N GLU A 38 6.50 -1.85 8.21
CA GLU A 38 7.90 -2.17 8.51
C GLU A 38 8.85 -1.52 7.49
N LEU A 39 8.53 -1.56 6.19
CA LEU A 39 9.34 -0.89 5.16
C LEU A 39 9.37 0.64 5.35
N LYS A 40 8.25 1.24 5.73
CA LYS A 40 8.18 2.69 6.04
C LYS A 40 9.05 3.03 7.24
N GLU A 41 8.97 2.25 8.32
CA GLU A 41 9.76 2.45 9.53
C GLU A 41 11.27 2.32 9.25
N LEU A 42 11.67 1.33 8.45
CA LEU A 42 13.05 1.17 8.01
C LEU A 42 13.54 2.38 7.20
N TYR A 43 12.70 2.91 6.30
CA TYR A 43 13.03 4.11 5.52
C TYR A 43 13.18 5.37 6.38
N GLU A 44 12.34 5.53 7.40
CA GLU A 44 12.31 6.70 8.28
C GLU A 44 13.43 6.67 9.33
N LYS A 45 13.78 5.48 9.84
CA LYS A 45 14.81 5.31 10.87
C LYS A 45 16.22 5.61 10.36
N GLU A 46 16.47 5.35 9.07
CA GLU A 46 17.80 5.52 8.49
C GLU A 46 17.98 6.92 7.90
N ASN A 47 19.06 7.58 8.29
CA ASN A 47 19.38 8.94 7.84
C ASN A 47 19.97 8.91 6.43
N ASP A 48 20.81 7.93 6.12
CA ASP A 48 21.32 7.73 4.76
C ASP A 48 20.28 7.00 3.90
N LYS A 49 19.72 7.69 2.92
CA LYS A 49 18.68 7.12 2.05
C LYS A 49 19.18 6.02 1.11
N THR A 50 20.48 5.98 0.85
CA THR A 50 21.10 4.89 0.09
C THR A 50 21.18 3.63 0.96
N GLU A 51 21.64 3.77 2.20
CA GLU A 51 21.69 2.65 3.16
C GLU A 51 20.28 2.13 3.48
N ALA A 52 19.32 3.03 3.66
CA ALA A 52 17.91 2.69 3.83
C ALA A 52 17.39 1.81 2.68
N ALA A 53 17.77 2.13 1.45
CA ALA A 53 17.36 1.37 0.27
C ALA A 53 17.93 -0.06 0.30
N PHE A 54 19.21 -0.25 0.67
CA PHE A 54 19.80 -1.59 0.80
C PHE A 54 19.14 -2.40 1.92
N ILE A 55 18.89 -1.80 3.08
CA ILE A 55 18.17 -2.45 4.20
C ILE A 55 16.77 -2.89 3.78
N ILE A 56 16.04 -2.03 3.05
CA ILE A 56 14.71 -2.35 2.52
C ILE A 56 14.80 -3.53 1.53
N LEU A 57 15.79 -3.54 0.62
CA LEU A 57 15.99 -4.63 -0.33
C LEU A 57 16.25 -5.96 0.40
N ASP A 58 17.13 -5.97 1.39
CA ASP A 58 17.40 -7.15 2.20
C ASP A 58 16.14 -7.64 2.94
N ARG A 59 15.35 -6.70 3.46
CA ARG A 59 14.09 -7.03 4.15
C ARG A 59 13.06 -7.63 3.19
N VAL A 60 12.93 -7.09 1.98
CA VAL A 60 12.07 -7.63 0.92
C VAL A 60 12.52 -9.02 0.49
N LEU A 61 13.82 -9.25 0.31
CA LEU A 61 14.36 -10.57 -0.01
C LEU A 61 14.07 -11.58 1.10
N LYS A 62 14.21 -11.18 2.37
CA LYS A 62 13.86 -12.02 3.51
C LYS A 62 12.37 -12.36 3.52
N PHE A 63 11.49 -11.36 3.33
CA PHE A 63 10.04 -11.57 3.28
C PHE A 63 9.64 -12.55 2.17
N LYS A 64 10.23 -12.40 0.97
CA LYS A 64 10.03 -13.31 -0.16
C LYS A 64 10.42 -14.76 0.18
N LYS A 65 11.54 -14.97 0.88
CA LYS A 65 12.00 -16.31 1.27
C LYS A 65 11.08 -16.93 2.32
N GLU A 66 10.62 -16.14 3.28
CA GLU A 66 9.76 -16.59 4.38
C GLU A 66 8.30 -16.82 3.95
N ASN A 67 7.80 -16.02 3.00
CA ASN A 67 6.39 -16.02 2.59
C ASN A 67 6.28 -15.90 1.05
N PRO A 68 6.65 -16.93 0.27
CA PRO A 68 6.74 -16.83 -1.19
C PRO A 68 5.39 -16.56 -1.88
N ASP A 69 4.31 -17.19 -1.41
CA ASP A 69 2.97 -16.99 -1.96
C ASP A 69 2.44 -15.59 -1.64
N ASP A 70 2.59 -15.16 -0.39
CA ASP A 70 2.21 -13.82 0.07
C ASP A 70 3.00 -12.73 -0.64
N PHE A 71 4.27 -12.97 -0.99
CA PHE A 71 5.07 -12.02 -1.77
C PHE A 71 4.50 -11.81 -3.17
N ASN A 72 4.10 -12.89 -3.86
CA ASN A 72 3.51 -12.78 -5.20
C ASN A 72 2.14 -12.08 -5.15
N ASP A 73 1.30 -12.43 -4.18
CA ASP A 73 0.00 -11.79 -3.98
C ASP A 73 0.15 -10.30 -3.63
N PHE A 74 1.13 -9.95 -2.80
CA PHE A 74 1.44 -8.56 -2.45
C PHE A 74 1.91 -7.75 -3.67
N LEU A 75 2.79 -8.30 -4.51
CA LEU A 75 3.21 -7.64 -5.75
C LEU A 75 2.03 -7.43 -6.71
N LYS A 76 1.16 -8.42 -6.85
CA LYS A 76 -0.05 -8.31 -7.66
C LYS A 76 -0.97 -7.21 -7.13
N LEU A 77 -1.17 -7.14 -5.82
CA LEU A 77 -1.92 -6.07 -5.18
C LEU A 77 -1.33 -4.69 -5.49
N ILE A 78 -0.01 -4.52 -5.39
CA ILE A 78 0.64 -3.25 -5.75
C ILE A 78 0.38 -2.90 -7.22
N GLN A 79 0.49 -3.85 -8.13
CA GLN A 79 0.20 -3.62 -9.55
C GLN A 79 -1.25 -3.18 -9.78
N GLU A 80 -2.23 -3.85 -9.16
CA GLU A 80 -3.65 -3.48 -9.26
C GLU A 80 -3.92 -2.07 -8.68
N LEU A 81 -3.25 -1.72 -7.58
CA LEU A 81 -3.33 -0.38 -6.99
C LEU A 81 -2.74 0.69 -7.93
N LEU A 82 -1.61 0.42 -8.56
CA LEU A 82 -0.95 1.33 -9.51
C LEU A 82 -1.78 1.53 -10.78
N THR A 83 -2.30 0.45 -11.37
CA THR A 83 -3.20 0.55 -12.54
C THR A 83 -4.45 1.36 -12.21
N THR A 84 -5.06 1.16 -11.04
CA THR A 84 -6.20 1.96 -10.58
C THR A 84 -5.83 3.44 -10.51
N TYR A 85 -4.64 3.74 -9.99
CA TYR A 85 -4.12 5.10 -9.89
C TYR A 85 -3.81 5.73 -11.26
N GLU A 86 -3.23 4.98 -12.20
CA GLU A 86 -2.90 5.43 -13.56
C GLU A 86 -4.14 5.81 -14.37
N ASN A 87 -5.27 5.16 -14.13
CA ASN A 87 -6.53 5.44 -14.82
C ASN A 87 -7.14 6.79 -14.43
N ASP A 88 -6.96 7.25 -13.18
CA ASP A 88 -7.47 8.55 -12.73
C ASP A 88 -6.58 9.21 -11.66
N PRO A 89 -5.35 9.59 -12.00
CA PRO A 89 -4.37 10.07 -11.04
C PRO A 89 -4.76 11.44 -10.47
N LYS A 90 -5.49 12.25 -11.25
CA LYS A 90 -5.89 13.61 -10.85
C LYS A 90 -6.93 13.56 -9.74
N THR A 91 -8.01 12.80 -9.93
CA THR A 91 -9.07 12.65 -8.93
C THR A 91 -8.54 11.98 -7.67
N ILE A 92 -7.77 10.90 -7.82
CA ILE A 92 -7.22 10.16 -6.67
C ILE A 92 -6.27 11.05 -5.85
N LYS A 93 -5.34 11.77 -6.49
CA LYS A 93 -4.46 12.73 -5.80
C LYS A 93 -5.26 13.79 -5.06
N GLN A 94 -6.28 14.36 -5.70
CA GLN A 94 -7.07 15.44 -5.12
C GLN A 94 -7.84 14.94 -3.88
N ASN A 95 -8.51 13.79 -4.00
CA ASN A 95 -9.22 13.17 -2.89
C ASN A 95 -8.31 12.85 -1.70
N ILE A 96 -7.10 12.31 -1.95
CA ILE A 96 -6.12 12.03 -0.89
C ILE A 96 -5.69 13.34 -0.21
N LYS A 97 -5.37 14.39 -0.98
CA LYS A 97 -4.98 15.70 -0.41
C LYS A 97 -6.08 16.28 0.48
N ASP A 98 -7.33 16.21 0.04
CA ASP A 98 -8.46 16.75 0.79
C ASP A 98 -8.78 15.93 2.05
N LEU A 99 -8.45 14.64 2.06
CA LEU A 99 -8.54 13.82 3.28
C LEU A 99 -7.47 14.17 4.31
N LEU A 100 -6.26 14.51 3.85
CA LEU A 100 -5.10 14.80 4.71
C LEU A 100 -5.06 16.24 5.24
N LYS A 101 -5.82 17.18 4.65
CA LYS A 101 -6.00 18.56 5.14
C LYS A 101 -6.99 18.61 6.30
#